data_AF-A0A397G9T3-F1
#
_entry.id   AF-A0A397G9T3-F1
#
_cell.length_a   1.000
_cell.length_b   1.000
_cell.length_c   1.000
_cell.angle_alpha   90.00
_cell.angle_beta   90.00
_cell.angle_gamma   90.00
#
_symmetry.space_group_name_H-M   'P 1'
#
loop_
_entity.id
_entity.type
_entity.pdbx_description
1 polymer ?
#
loop_
_entity_poly.entity_id
_entity_poly.type
_entity_poly.pdbx_seq_one_letter_code
_entity_poly.pdbx_strand_id
1 'polypeptide(L)'
;MYFLTSISIFLAIIVAEASPLVHGNRVLTEVFVKITKALDGIQVGNCVDANPTLPLCDMNPALPAPSHGLKLKLVALGRGTQNYTCSSSDESASPVAVGAVATLFDASCLVSHSPTILHELPSAMSKVSTDALGLFAMLLGQMTSRTSSGLILGEHYFTGTGAPMFDLRIGGHKDWIRAKEGSSVPAPSQSSSHSKDGDQNVPWLQLGFADGLGIRQSPPLCASAHKQEPLQMDPAKEKHYVSADNARTFVHSVLTGNGVSPENATIIADCLVRADLRGVDTHGINRIPSYMERIRQGVLDAKANPVLNQITPVVAQVDGQNGFGFVAAHLGMKRAIEMAREFGIGFVSVKHSNHFGMSAWVVQQALDAGMMSLVFTNSSPALPVWGGREKLMGVSPLACGAPAGKTKPFILDMAPSIAARGKIYKAARRGEKIPGDWALDGEGRPTDDPNKALEGVMLPMGGPKGSALAVMMDVFSGVLSGSAFAGHVTNPYDPSKPADVGHFLVAIKPDLFMGLEDFKERMDYLYQRVVGSEKMAGVDRIYFPGEIEQITHEERLKTGIPYVQAEIDALNREAERVGAKEIVLDLK
;
A
#
# COMPACT_ATOMS: atom_id res chain seq x y z
N MET A 1 -33.22 -14.39 -25.41
CA MET A 1 -34.14 -13.77 -24.43
C MET A 1 -33.44 -12.79 -23.50
N TYR A 2 -32.24 -13.09 -22.98
CA TYR A 2 -31.47 -12.19 -22.10
C TYR A 2 -30.97 -10.87 -22.73
N PHE A 3 -30.78 -10.82 -24.05
CA PHE A 3 -30.23 -9.65 -24.76
C PHE A 3 -31.22 -8.48 -24.93
N LEU A 4 -32.47 -8.77 -25.34
CA LEU A 4 -33.54 -7.76 -25.43
C LEU A 4 -33.80 -7.13 -24.07
N THR A 5 -33.81 -7.92 -23.00
CA THR A 5 -33.91 -7.41 -21.62
C THR A 5 -32.75 -6.51 -21.24
N SER A 6 -31.51 -6.78 -21.65
CA SER A 6 -30.33 -5.97 -21.27
C SER A 6 -30.17 -4.69 -22.07
N ILE A 7 -30.54 -4.69 -23.36
CA ILE A 7 -30.67 -3.46 -24.16
C ILE A 7 -31.85 -2.63 -23.65
N SER A 8 -32.97 -3.27 -23.27
CA SER A 8 -34.07 -2.57 -22.60
C SER A 8 -33.66 -2.01 -21.24
N ILE A 9 -32.76 -2.67 -20.50
CA ILE A 9 -32.18 -2.16 -19.24
C ILE A 9 -31.20 -1.00 -19.51
N PHE A 10 -30.37 -1.08 -20.56
CA PHE A 10 -29.49 0.01 -20.99
C PHE A 10 -30.28 1.23 -21.43
N LEU A 11 -31.29 1.03 -22.29
CA LEU A 11 -32.23 2.06 -22.69
C LEU A 11 -33.03 2.57 -21.50
N ALA A 12 -33.40 1.74 -20.52
CA ALA A 12 -34.09 2.18 -19.31
C ALA A 12 -33.19 2.97 -18.34
N ILE A 13 -31.91 2.63 -18.21
CA ILE A 13 -30.92 3.37 -17.39
C ILE A 13 -30.62 4.71 -18.05
N ILE A 14 -30.40 4.72 -19.36
CA ILE A 14 -30.23 5.95 -20.13
C ILE A 14 -31.50 6.79 -20.08
N VAL A 15 -32.69 6.19 -20.24
CA VAL A 15 -33.97 6.89 -20.11
C VAL A 15 -34.18 7.37 -18.68
N ALA A 16 -33.76 6.65 -17.63
CA ALA A 16 -33.95 7.08 -16.25
C ALA A 16 -33.01 8.24 -15.85
N GLU A 17 -31.74 8.20 -16.24
CA GLU A 17 -30.80 9.29 -15.99
C GLU A 17 -31.05 10.50 -16.90
N ALA A 18 -31.44 10.27 -18.16
CA ALA A 18 -31.80 11.32 -19.08
C ALA A 18 -33.28 11.74 -18.97
N SER A 19 -34.13 11.09 -18.15
CA SER A 19 -35.58 11.37 -18.06
C SER A 19 -35.91 12.85 -17.75
N PRO A 20 -35.16 13.55 -16.88
CA PRO A 20 -35.35 14.99 -16.68
C PRO A 20 -34.99 15.84 -17.92
N LEU A 21 -34.19 15.31 -18.85
CA LEU A 21 -33.66 15.96 -20.07
C LEU A 21 -34.34 15.50 -21.39
N VAL A 22 -34.99 14.34 -21.38
CA VAL A 22 -35.64 13.70 -22.55
C VAL A 22 -37.05 14.25 -22.79
N HIS A 23 -37.69 14.83 -21.77
CA HIS A 23 -38.94 15.57 -21.91
C HIS A 23 -38.69 16.89 -22.67
N GLY A 24 -38.57 16.80 -24.01
CA GLY A 24 -38.49 17.95 -24.93
C GLY A 24 -37.43 17.86 -26.03
N ASN A 25 -36.48 16.91 -25.97
CA ASN A 25 -35.32 16.90 -26.89
C ASN A 25 -35.46 15.90 -28.05
N ARG A 26 -36.14 16.32 -29.13
CA ARG A 26 -36.40 15.52 -30.36
C ARG A 26 -35.13 14.88 -30.96
N VAL A 27 -33.99 15.56 -30.85
CA VAL A 27 -32.69 15.11 -31.39
C VAL A 27 -32.19 13.87 -30.65
N LEU A 28 -32.40 13.79 -29.33
CA LEU A 28 -31.99 12.62 -28.55
C LEU A 28 -32.73 11.38 -28.98
N THR A 29 -34.05 11.51 -29.11
CA THR A 29 -34.93 10.41 -29.49
C THR A 29 -34.57 9.87 -30.87
N GLU A 30 -34.22 10.73 -31.84
CA GLU A 30 -33.78 10.32 -33.17
C GLU A 30 -32.43 9.57 -33.13
N VAL A 31 -31.46 10.05 -32.36
CA VAL A 31 -30.16 9.38 -32.16
C VAL A 31 -30.34 8.01 -31.49
N PHE A 32 -31.20 7.91 -30.48
CA PHE A 32 -31.51 6.63 -29.83
C PHE A 32 -32.16 5.62 -30.76
N VAL A 33 -33.11 6.06 -31.60
CA VAL A 33 -33.77 5.19 -32.58
C VAL A 33 -32.77 4.69 -33.62
N LYS A 34 -31.85 5.54 -34.08
CA LYS A 34 -30.80 5.13 -35.03
C LYS A 34 -29.81 4.14 -34.42
N ILE A 35 -29.33 4.38 -33.20
CA ILE A 35 -28.45 3.45 -32.48
C ILE A 35 -29.16 2.11 -32.27
N THR A 36 -30.41 2.11 -31.82
CA THR A 36 -31.18 0.86 -31.59
C THR A 36 -31.37 0.08 -32.90
N LYS A 37 -31.72 0.75 -34.00
CA LYS A 37 -31.82 0.11 -35.33
C LYS A 37 -30.49 -0.45 -35.84
N ALA A 38 -29.37 0.21 -35.54
CA ALA A 38 -28.04 -0.28 -35.90
C ALA A 38 -27.65 -1.53 -35.09
N LEU A 39 -28.16 -1.65 -33.86
CA LEU A 39 -27.91 -2.77 -32.95
C LEU A 39 -28.81 -3.98 -33.20
N ASP A 40 -30.02 -3.79 -33.75
CA ASP A 40 -30.98 -4.86 -34.07
C ASP A 40 -30.41 -5.91 -35.06
N GLY A 41 -29.38 -5.57 -35.82
CA GLY A 41 -28.71 -6.46 -36.77
C GLY A 41 -27.51 -7.24 -36.22
N ILE A 42 -27.07 -7.01 -34.97
CA ILE A 42 -25.81 -7.54 -34.44
C ILE A 42 -26.04 -8.77 -33.56
N GLN A 43 -25.60 -9.96 -34.01
CA GLN A 43 -25.49 -11.13 -33.13
C GLN A 43 -24.20 -11.07 -32.31
N VAL A 44 -24.31 -10.65 -31.06
CA VAL A 44 -23.18 -10.34 -30.14
C VAL A 44 -22.26 -11.55 -29.86
N GLY A 45 -22.71 -12.78 -30.09
CA GLY A 45 -21.86 -13.99 -29.99
C GLY A 45 -20.66 -13.99 -30.96
N ASN A 46 -20.72 -13.19 -32.03
CA ASN A 46 -19.63 -13.05 -33.01
C ASN A 46 -18.63 -11.91 -32.67
N CYS A 47 -18.83 -11.18 -31.57
CA CYS A 47 -17.93 -10.09 -31.17
C CYS A 47 -16.60 -10.56 -30.56
N VAL A 48 -16.36 -11.87 -30.43
CA VAL A 48 -15.17 -12.42 -29.76
C VAL A 48 -13.89 -12.16 -30.56
N ASP A 49 -13.95 -12.17 -31.90
CA ASP A 49 -12.79 -12.07 -32.83
C ASP A 49 -12.89 -10.91 -33.86
N ALA A 50 -13.56 -9.80 -33.51
CA ALA A 50 -13.75 -8.69 -34.45
C ALA A 50 -12.40 -8.06 -34.87
N ASN A 51 -12.06 -8.14 -36.16
CA ASN A 51 -10.99 -7.37 -36.78
C ASN A 51 -11.60 -6.13 -37.46
N PRO A 52 -11.63 -4.97 -36.78
CA PRO A 52 -12.29 -3.79 -37.33
C PRO A 52 -11.55 -3.31 -38.59
N THR A 53 -12.30 -3.05 -39.65
CA THR A 53 -11.84 -2.31 -40.83
C THR A 53 -12.60 -1.00 -40.89
N LEU A 54 -11.86 0.11 -40.84
CA LEU A 54 -12.44 1.44 -41.01
C LEU A 54 -12.27 1.88 -42.47
N PRO A 55 -13.35 2.30 -43.15
CA PRO A 55 -13.24 2.96 -44.45
C PRO A 55 -12.76 4.41 -44.23
N LEU A 56 -11.48 4.57 -43.92
CA LEU A 56 -10.87 5.85 -43.51
C LEU A 56 -11.04 6.97 -44.55
N CYS A 57 -11.17 6.59 -45.82
CA CYS A 57 -11.38 7.51 -46.95
C CYS A 57 -12.85 7.91 -47.18
N ASP A 58 -13.81 7.16 -46.64
CA ASP A 58 -15.26 7.41 -46.81
C ASP A 58 -15.87 8.17 -45.60
N MET A 59 -15.06 8.47 -44.59
CA MET A 59 -15.43 9.29 -43.43
C MET A 59 -15.39 10.78 -43.79
N ASN A 60 -16.29 11.59 -43.24
CA ASN A 60 -16.28 13.04 -43.44
C ASN A 60 -16.20 13.78 -42.08
N PRO A 61 -15.08 14.45 -41.73
CA PRO A 61 -13.82 14.54 -42.50
C PRO A 61 -13.05 13.21 -42.52
N ALA A 62 -12.23 13.03 -43.56
CA ALA A 62 -11.44 11.81 -43.75
C ALA A 62 -10.43 11.61 -42.61
N LEU A 63 -10.34 10.39 -42.09
CA LEU A 63 -9.41 10.06 -41.02
C LEU A 63 -7.98 9.87 -41.57
N PRO A 64 -6.93 10.27 -40.82
CA PRO A 64 -5.55 10.03 -41.22
C PRO A 64 -5.28 8.53 -41.43
N ALA A 65 -4.67 8.18 -42.56
CA ALA A 65 -4.31 6.78 -42.85
C ALA A 65 -3.23 6.26 -41.88
N PRO A 66 -3.27 4.97 -41.48
CA PRO A 66 -2.18 4.32 -40.76
C PRO A 66 -0.88 4.37 -41.56
N SER A 67 0.25 4.40 -40.86
CA SER A 67 1.56 4.25 -41.50
C SER A 67 1.65 2.90 -42.24
N HIS A 68 2.43 2.88 -43.33
CA HIS A 68 2.54 1.72 -44.23
C HIS A 68 2.87 0.41 -43.48
N GLY A 69 2.03 -0.62 -43.64
CA GLY A 69 2.21 -1.95 -43.03
C GLY A 69 1.54 -2.14 -41.66
N LEU A 70 0.92 -1.11 -41.08
CA LEU A 70 0.15 -1.24 -39.84
C LEU A 70 -1.31 -1.65 -40.13
N LYS A 71 -1.89 -2.48 -39.24
CA LYS A 71 -3.31 -2.89 -39.29
C LYS A 71 -4.06 -2.35 -38.07
N LEU A 72 -5.30 -1.93 -38.27
CA LEU A 72 -6.19 -1.49 -37.19
C LEU A 72 -6.49 -2.68 -36.26
N LYS A 73 -6.20 -2.52 -34.98
CA LYS A 73 -6.37 -3.58 -33.97
C LYS A 73 -7.62 -3.35 -33.10
N LEU A 74 -7.84 -2.10 -32.69
CA LEU A 74 -8.92 -1.71 -31.77
C LEU A 74 -9.44 -0.32 -32.14
N VAL A 75 -10.72 -0.09 -31.87
CA VAL A 75 -11.35 1.24 -31.88
C VAL A 75 -11.83 1.53 -30.47
N ALA A 76 -11.36 2.64 -29.89
CA ALA A 76 -11.69 3.04 -28.53
C ALA A 76 -12.55 4.30 -28.51
N LEU A 77 -13.51 4.38 -27.60
CA LEU A 77 -14.25 5.59 -27.28
C LEU A 77 -13.90 6.06 -25.88
N GLY A 78 -13.43 7.31 -25.77
CA GLY A 78 -13.08 7.91 -24.49
C GLY A 78 -14.21 8.77 -23.94
N ARG A 79 -14.60 8.57 -22.67
CA ARG A 79 -15.47 9.50 -21.94
C ARG A 79 -14.84 9.85 -20.59
N GLY A 80 -14.80 11.14 -20.30
CA GLY A 80 -13.99 11.65 -19.21
C GLY A 80 -14.30 13.06 -18.78
N THR A 81 -13.58 13.54 -17.79
CA THR A 81 -13.66 14.93 -17.30
C THR A 81 -12.47 15.72 -17.85
N GLN A 82 -12.75 16.95 -18.26
CA GLN A 82 -11.74 17.94 -18.65
C GLN A 82 -11.69 19.02 -17.56
N ASN A 83 -10.51 19.22 -16.98
CA ASN A 83 -10.27 20.23 -15.97
C ASN A 83 -9.75 21.51 -16.63
N TYR A 84 -10.31 22.63 -16.19
CA TYR A 84 -9.96 23.96 -16.67
C TYR A 84 -9.51 24.86 -15.51
N THR A 85 -8.66 25.84 -15.82
CA THR A 85 -8.30 26.95 -14.93
C THR A 85 -8.67 28.28 -15.58
N CYS A 86 -9.03 29.28 -14.78
CA CYS A 86 -9.20 30.65 -15.24
C CYS A 86 -8.06 31.52 -14.71
N SER A 87 -7.48 32.37 -15.54
CA SER A 87 -6.37 33.26 -15.16
C SER A 87 -6.83 34.53 -14.45
N SER A 88 -8.14 34.83 -14.44
CA SER A 88 -8.74 35.97 -13.73
C SER A 88 -10.17 35.65 -13.29
N SER A 89 -10.70 36.43 -12.34
CA SER A 89 -12.08 36.36 -11.84
C SER A 89 -13.09 37.13 -12.72
N ASP A 90 -12.68 37.57 -13.90
CA ASP A 90 -13.58 38.21 -14.87
C ASP A 90 -14.42 37.16 -15.60
N GLU A 91 -15.75 37.35 -15.61
CA GLU A 91 -16.71 36.44 -16.27
C GLU A 91 -16.52 36.31 -17.80
N SER A 92 -15.62 37.10 -18.41
CA SER A 92 -15.31 37.06 -19.84
C SER A 92 -14.04 36.28 -20.20
N ALA A 93 -13.24 35.85 -19.23
CA ALA A 93 -11.99 35.12 -19.48
C ALA A 93 -12.27 33.67 -19.90
N SER A 94 -11.78 33.26 -21.07
CA SER A 94 -11.95 31.89 -21.57
C SER A 94 -11.14 30.90 -20.72
N PRO A 95 -11.76 29.83 -20.17
CA PRO A 95 -11.07 28.82 -19.38
C PRO A 95 -9.96 28.11 -20.17
N VAL A 96 -8.82 27.87 -19.52
CA VAL A 96 -7.66 27.16 -20.09
C VAL A 96 -7.64 25.74 -19.58
N ALA A 97 -7.60 24.75 -20.48
CA ALA A 97 -7.50 23.35 -20.10
C ALA A 97 -6.17 23.04 -19.38
N VAL A 98 -6.25 22.47 -18.17
CA VAL A 98 -5.07 22.09 -17.35
C VAL A 98 -4.88 20.59 -17.24
N GLY A 99 -5.87 19.80 -17.65
CA GLY A 99 -5.74 18.36 -17.80
C GLY A 99 -7.06 17.67 -18.09
N ALA A 100 -7.00 16.38 -18.39
CA ALA A 100 -8.15 15.54 -18.68
C ALA A 100 -7.90 14.11 -18.19
N VAL A 101 -8.96 13.41 -17.82
CA VAL A 101 -8.96 11.96 -17.63
C VAL A 101 -10.19 11.37 -18.29
N ALA A 102 -10.02 10.32 -19.10
CA ALA A 102 -11.11 9.63 -19.77
C ALA A 102 -10.94 8.11 -19.71
N THR A 103 -12.00 7.39 -19.38
CA THR A 103 -12.04 5.93 -19.52
C THR A 103 -12.25 5.56 -20.98
N LEU A 104 -11.48 4.59 -21.48
CA LEU A 104 -11.50 4.11 -22.86
C LEU A 104 -12.30 2.82 -22.95
N PHE A 105 -13.35 2.81 -23.76
CA PHE A 105 -14.23 1.66 -23.96
C PHE A 105 -13.99 1.04 -25.34
N ASP A 106 -13.98 -0.29 -25.44
CA ASP A 106 -13.84 -1.03 -26.70
C ASP A 106 -15.10 -0.88 -27.57
N ALA A 107 -14.98 -0.16 -28.68
CA ALA A 107 -16.05 0.03 -29.66
C ALA A 107 -15.85 -0.81 -30.93
N SER A 108 -14.82 -1.67 -30.97
CA SER A 108 -14.40 -2.38 -32.19
C SER A 108 -15.53 -3.20 -32.81
N CYS A 109 -16.33 -3.90 -31.99
CA CYS A 109 -17.45 -4.69 -32.51
C CYS A 109 -18.54 -3.82 -33.15
N LEU A 110 -18.92 -2.71 -32.51
CA LEU A 110 -19.94 -1.79 -33.03
C LEU A 110 -19.51 -1.18 -34.37
N VAL A 111 -18.27 -0.75 -34.44
CA VAL A 111 -17.70 -0.07 -35.61
C VAL A 111 -17.52 -1.02 -36.79
N SER A 112 -17.17 -2.28 -36.54
CA SER A 112 -17.06 -3.29 -37.60
C SER A 112 -18.39 -3.59 -38.31
N HIS A 113 -19.53 -3.39 -37.64
CA HIS A 113 -20.86 -3.61 -38.20
C HIS A 113 -21.48 -2.33 -38.78
N SER A 114 -21.22 -1.18 -38.15
CA SER A 114 -21.74 0.12 -38.60
C SER A 114 -20.70 1.22 -38.37
N PRO A 115 -19.79 1.48 -39.32
CA PRO A 115 -18.75 2.51 -39.18
C PRO A 115 -19.33 3.91 -38.94
N THR A 116 -20.52 4.19 -39.50
CA THR A 116 -21.22 5.48 -39.36
C THR A 116 -21.64 5.78 -37.92
N ILE A 117 -21.71 4.78 -37.04
CA ILE A 117 -22.08 4.97 -35.63
C ILE A 117 -21.06 5.85 -34.88
N LEU A 118 -19.80 5.92 -35.34
CA LEU A 118 -18.77 6.76 -34.75
C LEU A 118 -19.10 8.26 -34.78
N HIS A 119 -19.98 8.68 -35.68
CA HIS A 119 -20.43 10.08 -35.75
C HIS A 119 -21.52 10.41 -34.74
N GLU A 120 -22.35 9.43 -34.36
CA GLU A 120 -23.52 9.64 -33.52
C GLU A 120 -23.25 9.32 -32.04
N LEU A 121 -22.35 8.37 -31.78
CA LEU A 121 -22.10 7.81 -30.45
C LEU A 121 -21.49 8.81 -29.44
N PRO A 122 -20.53 9.70 -29.81
CA PRO A 122 -20.00 10.68 -28.87
C PRO A 122 -21.08 11.64 -28.31
N SER A 123 -22.03 12.06 -29.14
CA SER A 123 -23.13 12.96 -28.73
C SER A 123 -24.13 12.29 -27.78
N ALA A 124 -24.33 10.97 -27.94
CA ALA A 124 -25.13 10.19 -27.00
C ALA A 124 -24.39 9.99 -25.67
N MET A 125 -23.09 9.68 -25.73
CA MET A 125 -22.27 9.40 -24.54
C MET A 125 -21.96 10.63 -23.69
N SER A 126 -21.94 11.84 -24.26
CA SER A 126 -21.71 13.06 -23.46
C SER A 126 -22.82 13.28 -22.42
N LYS A 127 -24.02 12.79 -22.69
CA LYS A 127 -25.23 12.95 -21.86
C LYS A 127 -25.45 11.84 -20.84
N VAL A 128 -24.56 10.84 -20.80
CA VAL A 128 -24.57 9.76 -19.82
C VAL A 128 -23.50 10.05 -18.77
N SER A 129 -23.81 9.79 -17.50
CA SER A 129 -22.83 9.93 -16.42
C SER A 129 -21.65 8.94 -16.62
N THR A 130 -20.45 9.35 -16.22
CA THR A 130 -19.26 8.48 -16.32
C THR A 130 -19.40 7.20 -15.51
N ASP A 131 -20.07 7.28 -14.36
CA ASP A 131 -20.26 6.16 -13.44
C ASP A 131 -21.21 5.09 -14.02
N ALA A 132 -22.27 5.53 -14.72
CA ALA A 132 -23.19 4.62 -15.40
C ALA A 132 -22.53 3.83 -16.54
N LEU A 133 -21.59 4.46 -17.27
CA LEU A 133 -20.83 3.78 -18.33
C LEU A 133 -19.90 2.68 -17.78
N GLY A 134 -19.29 2.91 -16.61
CA GLY A 134 -18.47 1.90 -15.92
C GLY A 134 -19.29 0.69 -15.48
N LEU A 135 -20.46 0.92 -14.87
CA LEU A 135 -21.38 -0.15 -14.46
C LEU A 135 -21.88 -0.96 -15.67
N PHE A 136 -22.14 -0.30 -16.79
CA PHE A 136 -22.59 -0.93 -18.02
C PHE A 136 -21.53 -1.85 -18.64
N ALA A 137 -20.27 -1.40 -18.71
CA ALA A 137 -19.17 -2.23 -19.20
C ALA A 137 -18.99 -3.51 -18.37
N MET A 138 -19.23 -3.42 -17.05
CA MET A 138 -19.23 -4.59 -16.17
C MET A 138 -20.38 -5.57 -16.48
N LEU A 139 -21.59 -5.07 -16.67
CA LEU A 139 -22.77 -5.88 -16.99
C LEU A 139 -22.65 -6.56 -18.37
N LEU A 140 -22.16 -5.86 -19.40
CA LEU A 140 -21.93 -6.45 -20.72
C LEU A 140 -20.79 -7.46 -20.74
N GLY A 141 -19.75 -7.26 -19.93
CA GLY A 141 -18.68 -8.24 -19.81
C GLY A 141 -19.26 -9.61 -19.44
N GLN A 142 -20.03 -9.65 -18.35
CA GLN A 142 -20.67 -10.88 -17.87
C GLN A 142 -21.53 -11.59 -18.93
N MET A 143 -22.13 -10.84 -19.86
CA MET A 143 -23.00 -11.39 -20.92
C MET A 143 -22.25 -11.81 -22.18
N THR A 144 -21.12 -11.20 -22.50
CA THR A 144 -20.31 -11.48 -23.70
C THR A 144 -19.24 -12.53 -23.45
N SER A 145 -19.23 -13.15 -22.26
CA SER A 145 -18.14 -14.01 -21.77
C SER A 145 -16.77 -13.31 -21.76
N ARG A 146 -16.74 -11.99 -21.83
CA ARG A 146 -15.53 -11.16 -21.61
C ARG A 146 -15.53 -10.71 -20.15
N THR A 147 -14.36 -10.59 -19.52
CA THR A 147 -14.28 -9.92 -18.22
C THR A 147 -14.65 -8.44 -18.36
N SER A 148 -15.04 -7.75 -17.28
CA SER A 148 -15.29 -6.29 -17.32
C SER A 148 -14.09 -5.49 -17.86
N SER A 149 -12.87 -5.98 -17.60
CA SER A 149 -11.61 -5.49 -18.18
C SER A 149 -11.50 -5.67 -19.70
N GLY A 150 -12.22 -6.62 -20.30
CA GLY A 150 -12.20 -6.84 -21.75
C GLY A 150 -13.03 -5.83 -22.56
N LEU A 151 -13.84 -4.99 -21.90
CA LEU A 151 -14.60 -3.89 -22.52
C LEU A 151 -14.07 -2.51 -22.14
N ILE A 152 -13.45 -2.38 -20.96
CA ILE A 152 -12.70 -1.17 -20.58
C ILE A 152 -11.26 -1.37 -21.04
N LEU A 153 -10.87 -0.73 -22.13
CA LEU A 153 -9.53 -0.87 -22.69
C LEU A 153 -8.45 -0.21 -21.84
N GLY A 154 -8.79 0.83 -21.07
CA GLY A 154 -7.83 1.58 -20.28
C GLY A 154 -8.29 2.98 -19.92
N GLU A 155 -7.34 3.84 -19.57
CA GLU A 155 -7.60 5.26 -19.33
C GLU A 155 -6.68 6.15 -20.18
N HIS A 156 -7.21 7.28 -20.60
CA HIS A 156 -6.48 8.35 -21.25
C HIS A 156 -6.31 9.50 -20.26
N TYR A 157 -5.09 10.03 -20.15
CA TYR A 157 -4.78 11.21 -19.35
C TYR A 157 -4.08 12.27 -20.19
N PHE A 158 -4.40 13.52 -19.91
CA PHE A 158 -3.74 14.70 -20.46
C PHE A 158 -3.44 15.68 -19.32
N THR A 159 -2.29 16.33 -19.35
CA THR A 159 -1.98 17.48 -18.51
C THR A 159 -1.72 18.66 -19.45
N GLY A 160 -2.13 19.87 -19.10
CA GLY A 160 -2.25 21.01 -20.03
C GLY A 160 -0.98 21.41 -20.83
N THR A 161 0.18 20.84 -20.50
CA THR A 161 1.47 21.02 -21.20
C THR A 161 2.17 19.68 -21.54
N GLY A 162 1.53 18.55 -21.25
CA GLY A 162 2.10 17.21 -21.35
C GLY A 162 1.59 16.42 -22.55
N ALA A 163 2.42 15.50 -23.03
CA ALA A 163 2.06 14.54 -24.08
C ALA A 163 0.90 13.63 -23.61
N PRO A 164 -0.17 13.43 -24.40
CA PRO A 164 -1.28 12.56 -24.04
C PRO A 164 -0.81 11.14 -23.72
N MET A 165 -1.29 10.58 -22.61
CA MET A 165 -0.96 9.23 -22.17
C MET A 165 -2.20 8.33 -22.28
N PHE A 166 -2.01 7.11 -22.73
CA PHE A 166 -3.02 6.06 -22.81
C PHE A 166 -2.50 4.86 -22.03
N ASP A 167 -3.10 4.59 -20.89
CA ASP A 167 -2.78 3.46 -20.03
C ASP A 167 -3.78 2.33 -20.27
N LEU A 168 -3.42 1.39 -21.14
CA LEU A 168 -4.27 0.23 -21.44
C LEU A 168 -4.09 -0.91 -20.42
N ARG A 169 -3.23 -0.72 -19.41
CA ARG A 169 -2.98 -1.74 -18.39
C ARG A 169 -4.19 -1.98 -17.49
N ILE A 170 -4.99 -0.94 -17.30
CA ILE A 170 -6.23 -0.97 -16.53
C ILE A 170 -7.25 -1.94 -17.17
N GLY A 171 -7.23 -2.09 -18.50
CA GLY A 171 -8.03 -3.08 -19.23
C GLY A 171 -7.49 -4.51 -19.20
N GLY A 172 -6.48 -4.80 -18.38
CA GLY A 172 -5.84 -6.11 -18.32
C GLY A 172 -4.83 -6.38 -19.45
N HIS A 173 -4.57 -5.41 -20.33
CA HIS A 173 -3.42 -5.46 -21.23
C HIS A 173 -2.13 -5.13 -20.46
N LYS A 174 -0.95 -5.32 -21.07
CA LYS A 174 0.33 -4.89 -20.46
C LYS A 174 0.83 -3.57 -21.07
N ASP A 175 -0.02 -2.94 -21.87
CA ASP A 175 0.38 -1.94 -22.84
C ASP A 175 0.06 -0.54 -22.32
N TRP A 176 0.98 0.42 -22.50
CA TRP A 176 0.70 1.84 -22.33
C TRP A 176 1.51 2.65 -23.32
N ILE A 177 1.01 3.81 -23.72
CA ILE A 177 1.67 4.69 -24.68
C ILE A 177 1.51 6.15 -24.26
N ARG A 178 2.62 6.88 -24.24
CA ARG A 178 2.67 8.33 -24.32
C ARG A 178 2.79 8.69 -25.80
N ALA A 179 1.89 9.53 -26.27
CA ALA A 179 1.83 9.96 -27.65
C ALA A 179 2.20 11.43 -27.80
N LYS A 180 2.77 11.79 -28.95
CA LYS A 180 2.95 13.17 -29.40
C LYS A 180 1.92 13.48 -30.50
N GLU A 181 1.36 14.66 -30.50
CA GLU A 181 0.48 15.08 -31.59
C GLU A 181 1.28 15.22 -32.89
N GLY A 182 0.77 14.62 -33.98
CA GLY A 182 1.39 14.66 -35.30
C GLY A 182 0.63 15.56 -36.27
N SER A 183 -0.65 15.27 -36.49
CA SER A 183 -1.56 16.09 -37.32
C SER A 183 -2.96 16.06 -36.71
N SER A 184 -3.81 17.04 -37.04
CA SER A 184 -5.19 17.09 -36.55
C SER A 184 -6.17 17.52 -37.64
N VAL A 185 -7.39 16.99 -37.58
CA VAL A 185 -8.51 17.41 -38.43
C VAL A 185 -9.73 17.75 -37.57
N PRO A 186 -10.57 18.74 -37.96
CA PRO A 186 -11.75 19.11 -37.18
C PRO A 186 -12.67 17.92 -36.88
N ALA A 187 -13.37 17.95 -35.75
CA ALA A 187 -14.44 17.00 -35.46
C ALA A 187 -15.60 17.12 -36.49
N PRO A 188 -16.41 16.07 -36.71
CA PRO A 188 -17.48 16.09 -37.70
C PRO A 188 -18.56 17.12 -37.33
N SER A 189 -19.09 17.83 -38.32
CA SER A 189 -19.88 19.07 -38.15
C SER A 189 -21.35 18.90 -37.72
N GLN A 190 -21.83 17.68 -37.41
CA GLN A 190 -23.26 17.43 -37.15
C GLN A 190 -23.70 17.33 -35.68
N SER A 191 -22.84 17.63 -34.71
CA SER A 191 -23.29 17.72 -33.30
C SER A 191 -23.43 19.18 -32.86
N SER A 192 -24.66 19.68 -33.00
CA SER A 192 -25.27 20.83 -32.33
C SER A 192 -24.50 22.16 -32.29
N SER A 193 -24.88 23.04 -33.21
CA SER A 193 -24.65 24.49 -33.23
C SER A 193 -25.40 25.28 -32.12
N HIS A 194 -25.78 24.67 -30.99
CA HIS A 194 -26.61 25.31 -29.95
C HIS A 194 -26.25 24.89 -28.51
N SER A 195 -24.97 24.96 -28.11
CA SER A 195 -24.62 25.06 -26.69
C SER A 195 -23.86 26.36 -26.45
N LYS A 196 -24.42 27.23 -25.59
CA LYS A 196 -23.70 28.36 -25.00
C LYS A 196 -22.79 27.93 -23.84
N ASP A 197 -22.79 26.65 -23.50
CA ASP A 197 -21.93 26.04 -22.49
C ASP A 197 -20.90 25.16 -23.19
N GLY A 198 -19.65 25.63 -23.27
CA GLY A 198 -18.36 24.89 -23.24
C GLY A 198 -18.11 23.60 -24.05
N ASP A 199 -19.10 22.97 -24.67
CA ASP A 199 -18.99 21.67 -25.35
C ASP A 199 -18.45 21.87 -26.78
N GLN A 200 -17.13 22.04 -26.88
CA GLN A 200 -16.43 21.91 -28.15
C GLN A 200 -15.93 20.47 -28.28
N ASN A 201 -16.32 19.78 -29.36
CA ASN A 201 -15.74 18.48 -29.68
C ASN A 201 -14.24 18.61 -29.92
N VAL A 202 -13.48 17.68 -29.35
CA VAL A 202 -12.04 17.59 -29.57
C VAL A 202 -11.77 17.21 -31.03
N PRO A 203 -10.85 17.89 -31.74
CA PRO A 203 -10.42 17.51 -33.08
C PRO A 203 -9.96 16.05 -33.14
N TRP A 204 -10.08 15.41 -34.30
CA TRP A 204 -9.46 14.11 -34.51
C TRP A 204 -7.95 14.30 -34.58
N LEU A 205 -7.21 13.61 -33.71
CA LEU A 205 -5.76 13.72 -33.62
C LEU A 205 -5.09 12.47 -34.19
N GLN A 206 -4.09 12.67 -35.06
CA GLN A 206 -3.10 11.67 -35.38
C GLN A 206 -2.01 11.71 -34.30
N LEU A 207 -1.91 10.62 -33.56
CA LEU A 207 -0.98 10.48 -32.45
C LEU A 207 0.24 9.66 -32.87
N GLY A 208 1.42 10.26 -32.78
CA GLY A 208 2.70 9.58 -32.96
C GLY A 208 3.21 8.99 -31.65
N PHE A 209 4.03 7.94 -31.71
CA PHE A 209 4.67 7.35 -30.54
C PHE A 209 5.69 8.34 -29.93
N ALA A 210 5.66 8.51 -28.61
CA ALA A 210 6.71 9.21 -27.86
C ALA A 210 7.43 8.26 -26.88
N ASP A 211 6.69 7.48 -26.10
CA ASP A 211 7.23 6.51 -25.13
C ASP A 211 6.15 5.46 -24.80
N GLY A 212 6.51 4.29 -24.27
CA GLY A 212 5.51 3.27 -23.90
C GLY A 212 6.03 1.83 -23.77
N LEU A 213 5.22 0.99 -23.14
CA LEU A 213 5.45 -0.45 -22.99
C LEU A 213 4.42 -1.22 -23.84
N GLY A 214 4.85 -2.24 -24.57
CA GLY A 214 3.94 -3.10 -25.35
C GLY A 214 3.46 -2.55 -26.71
N ILE A 215 3.59 -1.24 -26.95
CA ILE A 215 3.29 -0.59 -28.23
C ILE A 215 4.58 0.04 -28.79
N ARG A 216 5.05 -0.41 -29.96
CA ARG A 216 6.22 0.15 -30.66
C ARG A 216 5.87 0.46 -32.10
N GLN A 217 6.28 1.62 -32.61
CA GLN A 217 6.35 1.82 -34.07
C GLN A 217 7.53 1.00 -34.61
N SER A 218 7.37 0.30 -35.73
CA SER A 218 8.39 -0.58 -36.32
C SER A 218 9.39 0.20 -37.19
N PRO A 219 10.70 0.14 -36.91
CA PRO A 219 11.78 0.31 -37.89
C PRO A 219 12.37 -1.05 -38.32
N PRO A 220 13.22 -1.13 -39.36
CA PRO A 220 13.58 -2.38 -40.02
C PRO A 220 14.44 -3.32 -39.17
N LEU A 221 14.28 -4.62 -39.46
CA LEU A 221 14.91 -5.78 -38.85
C LEU A 221 16.45 -5.71 -38.78
N CYS A 222 17.00 -6.04 -37.60
CA CYS A 222 18.05 -7.06 -37.42
C CYS A 222 18.17 -7.50 -35.94
N ALA A 223 18.48 -8.79 -35.76
CA ALA A 223 18.44 -9.63 -34.55
C ALA A 223 19.35 -9.15 -33.37
N SER A 224 19.21 -9.58 -32.10
CA SER A 224 19.02 -10.95 -31.62
C SER A 224 18.48 -11.04 -30.17
N ALA A 225 18.06 -12.26 -29.81
CA ALA A 225 17.28 -12.65 -28.63
C ALA A 225 18.12 -12.84 -27.35
N HIS A 226 17.49 -12.69 -26.17
CA HIS A 226 17.75 -13.56 -25.01
C HIS A 226 16.53 -13.68 -24.08
N LYS A 227 16.47 -14.84 -23.42
CA LYS A 227 15.35 -15.48 -22.71
C LYS A 227 14.95 -14.77 -21.41
N GLN A 228 13.67 -14.93 -21.06
CA GLN A 228 13.09 -14.58 -19.76
C GLN A 228 13.43 -15.64 -18.70
N GLU A 229 13.88 -15.17 -17.52
CA GLU A 229 13.87 -15.87 -16.22
C GLU A 229 13.62 -14.83 -15.09
N PRO A 230 13.23 -15.24 -13.87
CA PRO A 230 12.29 -14.50 -13.02
C PRO A 230 12.92 -13.42 -12.11
N LEU A 231 12.08 -12.42 -11.78
CA LEU A 231 12.14 -11.46 -10.67
C LEU A 231 13.54 -11.08 -10.14
N GLN A 232 14.17 -10.08 -10.75
CA GLN A 232 15.33 -9.40 -10.16
C GLN A 232 14.89 -8.26 -9.22
N MET A 233 15.26 -8.39 -7.94
CA MET A 233 15.50 -7.26 -7.06
C MET A 233 16.62 -6.38 -7.67
N ASP A 234 16.62 -5.10 -7.31
CA ASP A 234 17.69 -4.08 -7.49
C ASP A 234 19.07 -4.76 -7.66
N PRO A 235 19.95 -4.37 -8.62
CA PRO A 235 21.17 -5.10 -8.96
C PRO A 235 21.84 -5.53 -7.66
N ALA A 236 21.86 -6.85 -7.44
CA ALA A 236 22.01 -7.42 -6.11
C ALA A 236 23.25 -6.82 -5.44
N LYS A 237 23.04 -5.89 -4.51
CA LYS A 237 24.06 -5.60 -3.51
C LYS A 237 24.36 -6.95 -2.89
N GLU A 238 25.61 -7.37 -3.01
CA GLU A 238 26.09 -8.62 -2.44
C GLU A 238 25.61 -8.68 -0.98
N LYS A 239 24.90 -9.77 -0.66
CA LYS A 239 24.36 -9.99 0.67
C LYS A 239 25.34 -10.89 1.41
N HIS A 240 25.76 -10.43 2.56
CA HIS A 240 26.56 -11.19 3.49
C HIS A 240 25.65 -11.81 4.54
N TYR A 241 25.92 -13.05 4.91
CA TYR A 241 25.12 -13.78 5.88
C TYR A 241 25.87 -13.84 7.21
N VAL A 242 25.15 -13.61 8.30
CA VAL A 242 25.69 -13.66 9.66
C VAL A 242 24.84 -14.59 10.50
N SER A 243 25.45 -15.57 11.15
CA SER A 243 24.75 -16.47 12.05
C SER A 243 24.15 -15.70 13.24
N ALA A 244 23.05 -16.20 13.77
CA ALA A 244 22.39 -15.56 14.92
C ALA A 244 23.35 -15.40 16.12
N ASP A 245 24.24 -16.37 16.32
CA ASP A 245 25.20 -16.35 17.43
C ASP A 245 26.30 -15.32 17.20
N ASN A 246 26.86 -15.23 15.98
CA ASN A 246 27.82 -14.18 15.63
C ASN A 246 27.20 -12.78 15.81
N ALA A 247 25.96 -12.59 15.38
CA ALA A 247 25.24 -11.33 15.55
C ALA A 247 25.02 -11.00 17.05
N ARG A 248 24.63 -11.98 17.87
CA ARG A 248 24.45 -11.78 19.33
C ARG A 248 25.77 -11.41 20.00
N THR A 249 26.85 -12.15 19.73
CA THR A 249 28.17 -11.89 20.31
C THR A 249 28.70 -10.52 19.92
N PHE A 250 28.51 -10.13 18.65
CA PHE A 250 28.88 -8.82 18.16
C PHE A 250 28.14 -7.71 18.91
N VAL A 251 26.80 -7.78 18.94
CA VAL A 251 25.97 -6.75 19.59
C VAL A 251 26.26 -6.67 21.09
N HIS A 252 26.41 -7.81 21.76
CA HIS A 252 26.78 -7.86 23.17
C HIS A 252 28.11 -7.13 23.43
N SER A 253 29.12 -7.38 22.61
CA SER A 253 30.44 -6.74 22.73
C SER A 253 30.37 -5.22 22.51
N VAL A 254 29.60 -4.76 21.52
CA VAL A 254 29.42 -3.32 21.26
C VAL A 254 28.68 -2.64 22.42
N LEU A 255 27.63 -3.27 22.94
CA LEU A 255 26.84 -2.72 24.06
C LEU A 255 27.70 -2.62 25.34
N THR A 256 28.42 -3.68 25.69
CA THR A 256 29.30 -3.69 26.87
C THR A 256 30.43 -2.67 26.75
N GLY A 257 31.02 -2.51 25.56
CA GLY A 257 32.00 -1.46 25.27
C GLY A 257 31.47 -0.03 25.46
N ASN A 258 30.15 0.17 25.33
CA ASN A 258 29.47 1.45 25.61
C ASN A 258 28.93 1.54 27.06
N GLY A 259 29.36 0.65 27.95
CA GLY A 259 29.06 0.71 29.38
C GLY A 259 27.72 0.09 29.79
N VAL A 260 27.04 -0.63 28.90
CA VAL A 260 25.87 -1.44 29.25
C VAL A 260 26.31 -2.67 30.03
N SER A 261 25.59 -3.05 31.09
CA SER A 261 25.96 -4.25 31.86
C SER A 261 25.87 -5.52 31.00
N PRO A 262 26.71 -6.55 31.25
CA PRO A 262 26.66 -7.80 30.49
C PRO A 262 25.30 -8.49 30.48
N GLU A 263 24.55 -8.39 31.58
CA GLU A 263 23.20 -8.95 31.72
C GLU A 263 22.22 -8.22 30.80
N ASN A 264 22.22 -6.88 30.84
CA ASN A 264 21.35 -6.06 30.00
C ASN A 264 21.74 -6.18 28.52
N ALA A 265 23.03 -6.24 28.21
CA ALA A 265 23.55 -6.45 26.87
C ALA A 265 23.05 -7.76 26.26
N THR A 266 22.95 -8.83 27.08
CA THR A 266 22.41 -10.12 26.65
C THR A 266 20.93 -10.01 26.25
N ILE A 267 20.12 -9.35 27.07
CA ILE A 267 18.69 -9.11 26.79
C ILE A 267 18.53 -8.33 25.48
N ILE A 268 19.24 -7.20 25.36
CA ILE A 268 19.13 -6.32 24.19
C ILE A 268 19.60 -7.04 22.92
N ALA A 269 20.75 -7.73 22.97
CA ALA A 269 21.29 -8.47 21.84
C ALA A 269 20.33 -9.55 21.33
N ASP A 270 19.76 -10.35 22.24
CA ASP A 270 18.81 -11.38 21.84
C ASP A 270 17.53 -10.79 21.22
N CYS A 271 17.00 -9.69 21.78
CA CYS A 271 15.81 -9.05 21.23
C CYS A 271 16.03 -8.46 19.82
N LEU A 272 17.19 -7.82 19.58
CA LEU A 272 17.53 -7.28 18.26
C LEU A 272 17.74 -8.40 17.24
N VAL A 273 18.47 -9.45 17.60
CA VAL A 273 18.69 -10.60 16.70
C VAL A 273 17.39 -11.36 16.43
N ARG A 274 16.47 -11.47 17.40
CA ARG A 274 15.14 -12.06 17.17
C ARG A 274 14.33 -11.27 16.15
N ALA A 275 14.40 -9.94 16.16
CA ALA A 275 13.74 -9.11 15.15
C ALA A 275 14.30 -9.39 13.75
N ASP A 276 15.62 -9.46 13.62
CA ASP A 276 16.27 -9.81 12.36
C ASP A 276 15.93 -11.25 11.92
N LEU A 277 15.94 -12.24 12.80
CA LEU A 277 15.52 -13.60 12.44
C LEU A 277 14.09 -13.64 11.91
N ARG A 278 13.19 -12.82 12.47
CA ARG A 278 11.79 -12.73 12.04
C ARG A 278 11.57 -11.91 10.77
N GLY A 279 12.62 -11.34 10.18
CA GLY A 279 12.54 -10.48 9.00
C GLY A 279 12.04 -9.07 9.29
N VAL A 280 12.05 -8.64 10.55
CA VAL A 280 11.68 -7.28 10.99
C VAL A 280 12.95 -6.43 11.08
N ASP A 281 13.67 -6.35 9.96
CA ASP A 281 15.04 -5.81 9.86
C ASP A 281 15.16 -4.33 10.29
N THR A 282 14.04 -3.60 10.29
CA THR A 282 13.97 -2.21 10.79
C THR A 282 14.09 -2.08 12.30
N HIS A 283 13.95 -3.19 13.04
CA HIS A 283 14.00 -3.23 14.51
C HIS A 283 15.10 -4.17 15.03
N GLY A 284 15.97 -4.67 14.15
CA GLY A 284 17.11 -5.54 14.52
C GLY A 284 18.42 -4.80 14.73
N ILE A 285 19.55 -5.48 14.53
CA ILE A 285 20.87 -4.98 14.96
C ILE A 285 21.30 -3.71 14.23
N ASN A 286 20.73 -3.42 13.06
CA ASN A 286 20.92 -2.18 12.31
C ASN A 286 20.54 -0.91 13.11
N ARG A 287 19.89 -1.06 14.27
CA ARG A 287 19.57 0.02 15.20
C ARG A 287 20.72 0.40 16.13
N ILE A 288 21.75 -0.44 16.25
CA ILE A 288 22.88 -0.22 17.17
C ILE A 288 23.52 1.15 17.00
N PRO A 289 23.88 1.63 15.78
CA PRO A 289 24.48 2.95 15.63
C PRO A 289 23.63 4.08 16.24
N SER A 290 22.31 4.03 16.07
CA SER A 290 21.40 5.03 16.65
C SER A 290 21.35 4.98 18.18
N TYR A 291 21.38 3.78 18.78
CA TYR A 291 21.43 3.66 20.24
C TYR A 291 22.75 4.14 20.81
N MET A 292 23.86 3.77 20.17
CA MET A 292 25.19 4.13 20.67
C MET A 292 25.39 5.64 20.59
N GLU A 293 24.85 6.29 19.55
CA GLU A 293 24.87 7.74 19.47
C GLU A 293 24.08 8.39 20.61
N ARG A 294 22.89 7.88 20.93
CA ARG A 294 22.11 8.38 22.07
C ARG A 294 22.81 8.21 23.41
N ILE A 295 23.54 7.12 23.62
CA ILE A 295 24.36 6.91 24.83
C ILE A 295 25.45 7.98 24.90
N ARG A 296 26.18 8.20 23.81
CA ARG A 296 27.26 9.20 23.75
C ARG A 296 26.77 10.62 23.98
N GLN A 297 25.55 10.95 23.53
CA GLN A 297 24.91 12.24 23.80
C GLN A 297 24.25 12.32 25.19
N GLY A 298 24.29 11.25 26.00
CA GLY A 298 23.72 11.24 27.36
C GLY A 298 22.19 11.24 27.40
N VAL A 299 21.51 10.97 26.29
CA VAL A 299 20.04 10.95 26.18
C VAL A 299 19.44 9.55 26.22
N LEU A 300 20.30 8.54 26.43
CA LEU A 300 19.98 7.15 26.77
C LEU A 300 21.01 6.70 27.81
N ASP A 301 20.56 6.29 29.00
CA ASP A 301 21.47 5.85 30.05
C ASP A 301 21.85 4.37 29.86
N ALA A 302 23.11 4.12 29.50
CA ALA A 302 23.65 2.77 29.33
C ALA A 302 23.67 1.94 30.63
N LYS A 303 23.78 2.59 31.79
CA LYS A 303 23.96 1.94 33.10
C LYS A 303 22.66 1.85 33.90
N ALA A 304 21.61 2.51 33.44
CA ALA A 304 20.31 2.49 34.08
C ALA A 304 19.75 1.07 34.18
N ASN A 305 19.19 0.76 35.35
CA ASN A 305 18.38 -0.42 35.57
C ASN A 305 16.96 0.00 35.91
N PRO A 306 15.94 -0.64 35.31
CA PRO A 306 14.56 -0.30 35.58
C PRO A 306 14.17 -0.66 37.02
N VAL A 307 13.31 0.16 37.63
CA VAL A 307 12.82 -0.02 39.00
C VAL A 307 11.36 -0.47 38.96
N LEU A 308 11.07 -1.62 39.56
CA LEU A 308 9.71 -2.14 39.69
C LEU A 308 9.06 -1.62 40.98
N ASN A 309 7.83 -1.14 40.87
CA ASN A 309 6.96 -0.79 41.98
C ASN A 309 5.66 -1.61 41.92
N GLN A 310 5.38 -2.39 42.96
CA GLN A 310 4.14 -3.15 43.07
C GLN A 310 3.00 -2.24 43.54
N ILE A 311 1.88 -2.19 42.82
CA ILE A 311 0.74 -1.33 43.15
C ILE A 311 -0.38 -2.13 43.83
N THR A 312 -0.80 -3.23 43.22
CA THR A 312 -1.77 -4.20 43.76
C THR A 312 -1.28 -5.61 43.46
N PRO A 313 -1.90 -6.70 43.95
CA PRO A 313 -1.45 -8.05 43.62
C PRO A 313 -1.38 -8.37 42.11
N VAL A 314 -2.14 -7.65 41.27
CA VAL A 314 -2.22 -7.85 39.81
C VAL A 314 -1.75 -6.66 38.99
N VAL A 315 -1.29 -5.58 39.63
CA VAL A 315 -0.83 -4.35 38.96
C VAL A 315 0.54 -3.93 39.48
N ALA A 316 1.47 -3.67 38.58
CA ALA A 316 2.75 -3.04 38.90
C ALA A 316 3.09 -1.91 37.91
N GLN A 317 4.03 -1.04 38.30
CA GLN A 317 4.61 -0.03 37.42
C GLN A 317 6.13 -0.20 37.38
N VAL A 318 6.72 -0.08 36.19
CA VAL A 318 8.17 -0.04 35.98
C VAL A 318 8.58 1.37 35.58
N ASP A 319 9.55 1.93 36.29
CA ASP A 319 10.26 3.13 35.84
C ASP A 319 11.52 2.70 35.07
N GLY A 320 11.60 3.07 33.81
CA GLY A 320 12.70 2.71 32.91
C GLY A 320 14.01 3.45 33.18
N GLN A 321 14.00 4.49 34.03
CA GLN A 321 15.18 5.28 34.39
C GLN A 321 15.95 5.82 33.17
N ASN A 322 15.24 6.15 32.08
CA ASN A 322 15.82 6.52 30.78
C ASN A 322 16.84 5.51 30.22
N GLY A 323 16.77 4.25 30.64
CA GLY A 323 17.55 3.16 30.10
C GLY A 323 16.95 2.54 28.85
N PHE A 324 17.52 1.42 28.40
CA PHE A 324 17.00 0.67 27.26
C PHE A 324 15.60 0.12 27.53
N GLY A 325 14.66 0.39 26.61
CA GLY A 325 13.28 -0.11 26.71
C GLY A 325 13.19 -1.64 26.73
N PHE A 326 14.15 -2.33 26.13
CA PHE A 326 14.28 -3.79 26.19
C PHE A 326 14.34 -4.31 27.63
N VAL A 327 15.15 -3.67 28.49
CA VAL A 327 15.35 -4.13 29.87
C VAL A 327 14.10 -3.84 30.70
N ALA A 328 13.50 -2.66 30.53
CA ALA A 328 12.27 -2.26 31.23
C ALA A 328 11.08 -3.15 30.83
N ALA A 329 10.92 -3.44 29.54
CA ALA A 329 9.85 -4.29 29.05
C ALA A 329 10.03 -5.76 29.44
N HIS A 330 11.27 -6.26 29.48
CA HIS A 330 11.56 -7.60 29.98
C HIS A 330 11.18 -7.74 31.45
N LEU A 331 11.62 -6.80 32.31
CA LEU A 331 11.26 -6.78 33.72
C LEU A 331 9.73 -6.69 33.91
N GLY A 332 9.08 -5.82 33.13
CA GLY A 332 7.64 -5.64 33.20
C GLY A 332 6.85 -6.87 32.79
N MET A 333 7.19 -7.50 31.65
CA MET A 333 6.50 -8.71 31.20
C MET A 333 6.76 -9.90 32.14
N LYS A 334 8.00 -10.06 32.62
CA LYS A 334 8.33 -11.06 33.64
C LYS A 334 7.42 -10.90 34.86
N ARG A 335 7.26 -9.66 35.37
CA ARG A 335 6.39 -9.41 36.51
C ARG A 335 4.91 -9.65 36.19
N ALA A 336 4.45 -9.28 35.00
CA ALA A 336 3.08 -9.56 34.55
C ALA A 336 2.80 -11.07 34.55
N ILE A 337 3.72 -11.88 34.05
CA ILE A 337 3.63 -13.34 34.05
C ILE A 337 3.59 -13.90 35.48
N GLU A 338 4.44 -13.40 36.38
CA GLU A 338 4.43 -13.83 37.79
C GLU A 338 3.08 -13.55 38.46
N MET A 339 2.53 -12.34 38.31
CA MET A 339 1.22 -11.99 38.86
C MET A 339 0.10 -12.81 38.22
N ALA A 340 0.13 -12.98 36.89
CA ALA A 340 -0.85 -13.77 36.18
C ALA A 340 -0.83 -15.24 36.60
N ARG A 341 0.35 -15.80 36.90
CA ARG A 341 0.47 -17.19 37.39
C ARG A 341 -0.34 -17.42 38.66
N GLU A 342 -0.29 -16.46 39.59
CA GLU A 342 -0.92 -16.54 40.90
C GLU A 342 -2.40 -16.11 40.86
N PHE A 343 -2.71 -15.00 40.20
CA PHE A 343 -4.02 -14.34 40.27
C PHE A 343 -4.82 -14.38 38.97
N GLY A 344 -4.30 -15.01 37.92
CA GLY A 344 -4.95 -15.11 36.62
C GLY A 344 -4.58 -14.02 35.62
N ILE A 345 -4.30 -12.81 36.09
CA ILE A 345 -3.96 -11.67 35.24
C ILE A 345 -2.86 -10.81 35.87
N GLY A 346 -2.05 -10.18 35.02
CA GLY A 346 -1.04 -9.22 35.43
C GLY A 346 -0.99 -8.04 34.48
N PHE A 347 -1.06 -6.83 35.03
CA PHE A 347 -0.95 -5.56 34.31
C PHE A 347 0.30 -4.81 34.73
N VAL A 348 1.10 -4.39 33.76
CA VAL A 348 2.30 -3.60 34.03
C VAL A 348 2.35 -2.40 33.11
N SER A 349 2.39 -1.22 33.71
CA SER A 349 2.71 0.03 33.01
C SER A 349 4.21 0.28 33.09
N VAL A 350 4.84 0.72 32.00
CA VAL A 350 6.23 1.15 31.97
C VAL A 350 6.28 2.62 31.60
N LYS A 351 7.04 3.42 32.34
CA LYS A 351 7.25 4.86 32.09
C LYS A 351 8.74 5.18 32.00
N HIS A 352 9.05 6.38 31.52
CA HIS A 352 10.40 6.92 31.44
C HIS A 352 11.37 5.96 30.73
N SER A 353 10.90 5.37 29.64
CA SER A 353 11.60 4.32 28.89
C SER A 353 12.08 4.82 27.52
N ASN A 354 12.64 3.89 26.74
CA ASN A 354 13.10 4.11 25.37
C ASN A 354 12.53 3.04 24.43
N HIS A 355 12.92 3.09 23.16
CA HIS A 355 12.52 2.09 22.18
C HIS A 355 12.92 0.66 22.60
N PHE A 356 12.00 -0.29 22.48
CA PHE A 356 12.17 -1.69 22.92
C PHE A 356 12.22 -2.72 21.77
N GLY A 357 12.36 -2.29 20.52
CA GLY A 357 12.39 -3.19 19.37
C GLY A 357 11.01 -3.57 18.85
N MET A 358 10.94 -4.77 18.27
CA MET A 358 9.72 -5.40 17.75
C MET A 358 8.89 -5.99 18.91
N SER A 359 7.63 -5.62 19.08
CA SER A 359 6.83 -6.03 20.25
C SER A 359 6.63 -7.54 20.39
N ALA A 360 6.70 -8.30 19.30
CA ALA A 360 6.52 -9.76 19.31
C ALA A 360 7.46 -10.51 20.28
N TRP A 361 8.67 -10.01 20.59
CA TRP A 361 9.54 -10.68 21.58
C TRP A 361 9.00 -10.55 23.02
N VAL A 362 8.26 -9.48 23.32
CA VAL A 362 7.60 -9.28 24.61
C VAL A 362 6.38 -10.20 24.72
N VAL A 363 5.58 -10.28 23.65
CA VAL A 363 4.47 -11.24 23.55
C VAL A 363 4.97 -12.67 23.71
N GLN A 364 6.08 -13.03 23.04
CA GLN A 364 6.65 -14.37 23.08
C GLN A 364 7.00 -14.82 24.51
N GLN A 365 7.50 -13.93 25.38
CA GLN A 365 7.79 -14.29 26.77
C GLN A 365 6.55 -14.78 27.53
N ALA A 366 5.38 -14.19 27.27
CA ALA A 366 4.13 -14.65 27.86
C ALA A 366 3.69 -15.99 27.26
N LEU A 367 3.85 -16.16 25.94
CA LEU A 367 3.51 -17.42 25.27
C LEU A 367 4.37 -18.57 25.75
N ASP A 368 5.68 -18.33 25.96
CA ASP A 368 6.62 -19.30 26.52
C ASP A 368 6.23 -19.73 27.94
N ALA A 369 5.53 -18.85 28.68
CA ALA A 369 4.96 -19.15 29.99
C ALA A 369 3.55 -19.77 29.92
N GLY A 370 3.04 -20.11 28.72
CA GLY A 370 1.71 -20.67 28.51
C GLY A 370 0.57 -19.67 28.70
N MET A 371 0.84 -18.36 28.57
CA MET A 371 -0.10 -17.28 28.81
C MET A 371 -0.44 -16.52 27.53
N MET A 372 -1.58 -15.84 27.51
CA MET A 372 -1.93 -14.84 26.49
C MET A 372 -1.33 -13.49 26.85
N SER A 373 -1.17 -12.60 25.86
CA SER A 373 -0.63 -11.26 26.11
C SER A 373 -1.19 -10.18 25.20
N LEU A 374 -1.24 -8.96 25.74
CA LEU A 374 -1.41 -7.70 25.03
C LEU A 374 -0.21 -6.81 25.34
N VAL A 375 0.36 -6.17 24.32
CA VAL A 375 1.52 -5.27 24.43
C VAL A 375 1.25 -4.02 23.62
N PHE A 376 1.27 -2.88 24.29
CA PHE A 376 1.13 -1.55 23.70
C PHE A 376 2.36 -0.72 24.02
N THR A 377 2.70 0.20 23.12
CA THR A 377 3.70 1.24 23.33
C THR A 377 3.26 2.48 22.58
N ASN A 378 3.74 3.67 22.95
CA ASN A 378 3.66 4.85 22.09
C ASN A 378 5.03 5.14 21.44
N SER A 379 5.08 6.11 20.52
CA SER A 379 6.29 6.47 19.77
C SER A 379 6.20 7.90 19.24
N SER A 380 7.34 8.38 18.73
CA SER A 380 7.46 9.71 18.15
C SER A 380 6.48 9.98 17.00
N PRO A 381 6.03 11.23 16.82
CA PRO A 381 5.07 11.59 15.78
C PRO A 381 5.44 11.10 14.39
N ALA A 382 4.50 10.43 13.72
CA ALA A 382 4.67 9.88 12.39
C ALA A 382 3.37 9.82 11.56
N LEU A 383 2.22 9.67 12.22
CA LEU A 383 0.88 9.63 11.61
C LEU A 383 0.06 10.86 11.99
N PRO A 384 -0.82 11.32 11.09
CA PRO A 384 -1.87 12.26 11.47
C PRO A 384 -3.00 11.52 12.17
N VAL A 385 -3.75 12.26 12.99
CA VAL A 385 -5.12 11.85 13.32
C VAL A 385 -5.97 11.95 12.06
N TRP A 386 -6.96 11.08 11.91
CA TRP A 386 -7.83 11.11 10.73
C TRP A 386 -8.52 12.48 10.57
N GLY A 387 -8.40 13.08 9.38
CA GLY A 387 -8.84 14.44 9.09
C GLY A 387 -7.78 15.52 9.34
N GLY A 388 -6.65 15.18 9.97
CA GLY A 388 -5.48 16.05 10.13
C GLY A 388 -4.41 15.82 9.06
N ARG A 389 -3.43 16.72 9.00
CA ARG A 389 -2.25 16.64 8.11
C ARG A 389 -0.90 16.72 8.84
N GLU A 390 -0.93 16.95 10.15
CA GLU A 390 0.26 17.05 10.99
C GLU A 390 0.69 15.68 11.49
N LYS A 391 2.01 15.44 11.63
CA LYS A 391 2.53 14.28 12.35
C LYS A 391 2.26 14.48 13.83
N LEU A 392 1.31 13.74 14.40
CA LEU A 392 0.94 13.85 15.81
C LEU A 392 1.10 12.51 16.52
N MET A 393 0.54 11.45 15.97
CA MET A 393 0.52 10.13 16.59
C MET A 393 1.72 9.29 16.16
N GLY A 394 2.17 8.39 17.03
CA GLY A 394 3.18 7.40 16.69
C GLY A 394 2.67 6.29 15.77
N VAL A 395 3.61 5.54 15.18
CA VAL A 395 3.34 4.27 14.44
C VAL A 395 3.47 3.05 15.34
N SER A 396 3.39 3.24 16.66
CA SER A 396 3.72 2.18 17.59
C SER A 396 2.83 0.96 17.45
N PRO A 397 3.41 -0.24 17.61
CA PRO A 397 2.69 -1.46 17.36
C PRO A 397 1.63 -1.74 18.41
N LEU A 398 0.49 -2.24 17.92
CA LEU A 398 -0.44 -3.06 18.68
C LEU A 398 0.03 -4.51 18.54
N ALA A 399 0.42 -5.13 19.65
CA ALA A 399 0.82 -6.53 19.63
C ALA A 399 0.01 -7.36 20.62
N CYS A 400 -0.31 -8.59 20.21
CA CYS A 400 -0.97 -9.57 21.07
C CYS A 400 -0.65 -10.99 20.64
N GLY A 401 -0.87 -11.95 21.53
CA GLY A 401 -0.66 -13.34 21.21
C GLY A 401 -1.35 -14.31 22.16
N ALA A 402 -1.45 -15.55 21.70
CA ALA A 402 -1.98 -16.68 22.45
C ALA A 402 -1.23 -17.97 22.12
N PRO A 403 -1.03 -18.87 23.10
CA PRO A 403 -0.40 -20.16 22.87
C PRO A 403 -1.31 -21.06 22.03
N ALA A 404 -0.70 -21.98 21.28
CA ALA A 404 -1.40 -23.02 20.51
C ALA A 404 -0.98 -24.41 21.00
N GLY A 405 -1.65 -25.45 20.51
CA GLY A 405 -1.32 -26.84 20.82
C GLY A 405 -0.28 -27.38 19.86
N LYS A 406 -0.75 -27.95 18.76
CA LYS A 406 0.07 -28.57 17.70
C LYS A 406 0.44 -27.58 16.60
N THR A 407 -0.30 -26.48 16.45
CA THR A 407 -0.02 -25.49 15.41
C THR A 407 0.90 -24.39 15.92
N LYS A 408 1.30 -23.48 15.01
CA LYS A 408 2.06 -22.28 15.36
C LYS A 408 1.22 -21.37 16.28
N PRO A 409 1.83 -20.72 17.29
CA PRO A 409 1.12 -19.77 18.14
C PRO A 409 0.62 -18.56 17.35
N PHE A 410 -0.46 -17.95 17.86
CA PHE A 410 -0.97 -16.69 17.34
C PHE A 410 -0.09 -15.54 17.84
N ILE A 411 0.48 -14.76 16.92
CA ILE A 411 1.20 -13.52 17.25
C ILE A 411 0.80 -12.45 16.23
N LEU A 412 0.09 -11.43 16.69
CA LEU A 412 -0.11 -10.19 15.96
C LEU A 412 0.93 -9.17 16.43
N ASP A 413 1.66 -8.56 15.51
CA ASP A 413 2.54 -7.42 15.77
C ASP A 413 2.47 -6.48 14.56
N MET A 414 1.75 -5.36 14.71
CA MET A 414 1.47 -4.46 13.59
C MET A 414 1.47 -3.00 13.98
N ALA A 415 2.03 -2.16 13.11
CA ALA A 415 1.89 -0.70 13.18
C ALA A 415 0.54 -0.27 12.58
N PRO A 416 -0.12 0.79 13.10
CA PRO A 416 -1.41 1.26 12.60
C PRO A 416 -1.34 2.09 11.32
N SER A 417 -0.27 1.95 10.52
CA SER A 417 -0.10 2.66 9.26
C SER A 417 -0.51 1.80 8.07
N ILE A 418 -1.09 2.43 7.03
CA ILE A 418 -1.51 1.71 5.82
C ILE A 418 -0.32 1.11 5.05
N ALA A 419 0.82 1.80 5.09
CA ALA A 419 2.07 1.35 4.52
C ALA A 419 3.24 1.74 5.42
N ALA A 420 4.32 0.95 5.35
CA ALA A 420 5.58 1.31 5.99
C ALA A 420 6.29 2.37 5.14
N ARG A 421 6.94 3.36 5.77
CA ARG A 421 7.69 4.42 5.07
C ARG A 421 8.75 3.87 4.11
N GLY A 422 9.34 2.72 4.44
CA GLY A 422 10.28 2.02 3.55
C GLY A 422 9.69 1.63 2.20
N LYS A 423 8.39 1.32 2.11
CA LYS A 423 7.71 1.06 0.83
C LYS A 423 7.65 2.31 -0.04
N ILE A 424 7.43 3.48 0.58
CA ILE A 424 7.43 4.78 -0.12
C ILE A 424 8.85 5.14 -0.59
N TYR A 425 9.87 4.99 0.25
CA TYR A 425 11.27 5.18 -0.18
C TYR A 425 11.67 4.23 -1.31
N LYS A 426 11.17 2.99 -1.30
CA LYS A 426 11.39 2.03 -2.38
C LYS A 426 10.72 2.49 -3.67
N ALA A 427 9.47 2.94 -3.61
CA ALA A 427 8.76 3.49 -4.76
C ALA A 427 9.47 4.73 -5.31
N ALA A 428 9.90 5.66 -4.45
CA ALA A 428 10.67 6.86 -4.83
C ALA A 428 11.96 6.51 -5.59
N ARG A 429 12.77 5.59 -5.04
CA ARG A 429 14.01 5.14 -5.70
C ARG A 429 13.78 4.48 -7.05
N ARG A 430 12.61 3.87 -7.25
CA ARG A 430 12.24 3.17 -8.49
C ARG A 430 11.49 4.05 -9.48
N GLY A 431 11.18 5.30 -9.10
CA GLY A 431 10.28 6.15 -9.89
C GLY A 431 8.88 5.57 -10.04
N GLU A 432 8.45 4.70 -9.11
CA GLU A 432 7.13 4.08 -9.09
C GLU A 432 6.14 4.99 -8.34
N LYS A 433 4.88 5.01 -8.77
CA LYS A 433 3.80 5.64 -8.01
C LYS A 433 3.40 4.78 -6.80
N ILE A 434 2.89 5.43 -5.75
CA ILE A 434 2.22 4.75 -4.62
C ILE A 434 0.70 4.88 -4.76
N PRO A 435 -0.10 3.99 -4.16
CA PRO A 435 -1.54 4.22 -4.05
C PRO A 435 -1.86 5.55 -3.36
N GLY A 436 -2.82 6.31 -3.90
CA GLY A 436 -3.12 7.67 -3.44
C GLY A 436 -3.67 7.77 -2.02
N ASP A 437 -4.13 6.65 -1.46
CA ASP A 437 -4.63 6.54 -0.08
C ASP A 437 -3.52 6.20 0.93
N TRP A 438 -2.26 6.08 0.50
CA TRP A 438 -1.15 5.77 1.40
C TRP A 438 -0.66 6.96 2.21
N ALA A 439 -0.69 8.15 1.63
CA ALA A 439 -0.05 9.33 2.19
C ALA A 439 -0.67 10.63 1.69
N LEU A 440 -0.43 11.69 2.46
CA LEU A 440 -0.67 13.07 2.07
C LEU A 440 0.65 13.75 1.70
N ASP A 441 0.61 14.70 0.76
CA ASP A 441 1.72 15.61 0.47
C ASP A 441 1.90 16.68 1.57
N GLY A 442 2.89 17.58 1.41
CA GLY A 442 3.15 18.67 2.37
C GLY A 442 1.98 19.65 2.55
N GLU A 443 1.05 19.71 1.59
CA GLU A 443 -0.16 20.55 1.66
C GLU A 443 -1.35 19.78 2.28
N GLY A 444 -1.17 18.49 2.60
CA GLY A 444 -2.22 17.66 3.19
C GLY A 444 -3.16 17.03 2.17
N ARG A 445 -2.81 16.99 0.88
CA ARG A 445 -3.63 16.35 -0.17
C ARG A 445 -3.16 14.91 -0.41
N PRO A 446 -4.08 13.98 -0.71
CA PRO A 446 -3.70 12.63 -1.16
C PRO A 446 -2.71 12.68 -2.33
N THR A 447 -1.70 11.82 -2.31
CA THR A 447 -0.66 11.82 -3.35
C THR A 447 -0.21 10.41 -3.72
N ASP A 448 0.01 10.21 -5.02
CA ASP A 448 0.60 9.01 -5.60
C ASP A 448 2.11 9.18 -5.91
N ASP A 449 2.64 10.38 -5.69
CA ASP A 449 4.06 10.68 -5.86
C ASP A 449 4.79 10.36 -4.54
N PRO A 450 5.68 9.35 -4.54
CA PRO A 450 6.38 8.96 -3.32
C PRO A 450 7.32 10.05 -2.78
N ASN A 451 7.82 10.98 -3.62
CA ASN A 451 8.67 12.07 -3.13
C ASN A 451 7.83 13.10 -2.36
N LYS A 452 6.67 13.49 -2.90
CA LYS A 452 5.72 14.37 -2.19
C LYS A 452 5.18 13.71 -0.92
N ALA A 453 4.92 12.40 -0.96
CA ALA A 453 4.52 11.63 0.22
C ALA A 453 5.58 11.64 1.34
N LEU A 454 6.87 11.67 0.98
CA LEU A 454 7.96 11.75 1.95
C LEU A 454 8.04 13.13 2.61
N GLU A 455 7.62 14.19 1.93
CA GLU A 455 7.51 15.56 2.48
C GLU A 455 6.31 15.70 3.43
N GLY A 456 5.22 14.98 3.16
CA GLY A 456 4.03 14.97 4.00
C GLY A 456 3.98 13.85 5.06
N VAL A 457 2.83 13.17 5.13
CA VAL A 457 2.50 12.21 6.19
C VAL A 457 1.88 10.93 5.65
N MET A 458 2.17 9.79 6.28
CA MET A 458 1.52 8.52 5.94
C MET A 458 0.17 8.42 6.65
N LEU A 459 -0.83 7.83 6.01
CA LEU A 459 -2.17 7.71 6.57
C LEU A 459 -2.31 6.46 7.47
N PRO A 460 -3.18 6.53 8.51
CA PRO A 460 -3.52 5.36 9.32
C PRO A 460 -4.26 4.30 8.51
N MET A 461 -4.06 3.02 8.83
CA MET A 461 -4.76 1.91 8.16
C MET A 461 -6.26 1.94 8.46
N GLY A 462 -7.10 1.63 7.46
CA GLY A 462 -8.56 1.66 7.66
C GLY A 462 -9.11 3.02 8.08
N GLY A 463 -8.42 4.11 7.72
CA GLY A 463 -8.82 5.50 7.96
C GLY A 463 -9.06 5.82 9.44
N PRO A 464 -10.26 6.26 9.84
CA PRO A 464 -10.58 6.57 11.24
C PRO A 464 -10.26 5.46 12.23
N LYS A 465 -10.35 4.17 11.81
CA LYS A 465 -10.10 3.03 12.70
C LYS A 465 -8.63 2.92 13.10
N GLY A 466 -7.70 3.01 12.15
CA GLY A 466 -6.26 3.03 12.46
C GLY A 466 -5.86 4.26 13.25
N SER A 467 -6.48 5.41 12.96
CA SER A 467 -6.29 6.62 13.76
C SER A 467 -6.72 6.39 15.22
N ALA A 468 -7.86 5.75 15.45
CA ALA A 468 -8.33 5.43 16.80
C ALA A 468 -7.39 4.44 17.52
N LEU A 469 -6.83 3.46 16.80
CA LEU A 469 -5.81 2.55 17.36
C LEU A 469 -4.54 3.32 17.77
N ALA A 470 -4.08 4.27 16.95
CA ALA A 470 -2.93 5.09 17.28
C ALA A 470 -3.17 5.97 18.53
N VAL A 471 -4.37 6.55 18.66
CA VAL A 471 -4.78 7.29 19.87
C VAL A 471 -4.84 6.37 21.09
N MET A 472 -5.40 5.16 20.95
CA MET A 472 -5.44 4.17 22.02
C MET A 472 -4.03 3.86 22.56
N MET A 473 -3.04 3.69 21.68
CA MET A 473 -1.65 3.47 22.11
C MET A 473 -1.13 4.60 22.98
N ASP A 474 -1.38 5.86 22.61
CA ASP A 474 -0.96 7.01 23.41
C ASP A 474 -1.71 7.12 24.75
N VAL A 475 -2.98 6.73 24.80
CA VAL A 475 -3.76 6.66 26.04
C VAL A 475 -3.16 5.63 27.00
N PHE A 476 -2.93 4.40 26.55
CA PHE A 476 -2.46 3.31 27.42
C PHE A 476 -0.97 3.40 27.73
N SER A 477 -0.16 3.90 26.81
CA SER A 477 1.30 3.88 26.94
C SER A 477 1.91 5.23 27.26
N GLY A 478 1.30 6.35 26.90
CA GLY A 478 1.75 7.69 27.29
C GLY A 478 1.00 8.20 28.52
N VAL A 479 -0.30 8.48 28.35
CA VAL A 479 -1.13 9.12 29.39
C VAL A 479 -1.22 8.27 30.65
N LEU A 480 -1.57 6.98 30.53
CA LEU A 480 -1.73 6.08 31.68
C LEU A 480 -0.41 5.80 32.41
N SER A 481 0.71 5.75 31.68
CA SER A 481 2.01 5.44 32.28
C SER A 481 2.65 6.64 32.98
N GLY A 482 2.29 7.85 32.55
CA GLY A 482 2.95 9.10 32.96
C GLY A 482 4.18 9.45 32.13
N SER A 483 4.36 8.83 30.96
CA SER A 483 5.38 9.21 29.97
C SER A 483 4.85 10.26 28.98
N ALA A 484 5.73 10.76 28.12
CA ALA A 484 5.38 11.65 27.03
C ALA A 484 4.25 11.07 26.16
N PHE A 485 3.36 11.94 25.69
CA PHE A 485 2.18 11.63 24.88
C PHE A 485 1.86 12.80 23.95
N ALA A 486 0.85 12.69 23.08
CA ALA A 486 0.39 13.75 22.20
C ALA A 486 1.51 14.38 21.36
N GLY A 487 2.39 13.53 20.84
CA GLY A 487 3.49 13.93 19.98
C GLY A 487 4.77 14.43 20.69
N HIS A 488 4.83 14.30 22.02
CA HIS A 488 6.02 14.71 22.79
C HIS A 488 7.10 13.62 22.91
N VAL A 489 6.85 12.40 22.43
CA VAL A 489 7.84 11.32 22.39
C VAL A 489 8.95 11.65 21.39
N THR A 490 10.21 11.61 21.82
CA THR A 490 11.35 11.90 20.94
C THR A 490 11.67 10.73 20.02
N ASN A 491 12.03 11.05 18.77
CA ASN A 491 12.39 10.04 17.77
C ASN A 491 13.65 9.26 18.21
N PRO A 492 13.69 7.93 18.07
CA PRO A 492 14.86 7.13 18.43
C PRO A 492 16.12 7.44 17.59
N TYR A 493 16.01 8.16 16.48
CA TYR A 493 17.14 8.66 15.69
C TYR A 493 17.54 10.10 16.02
N ASP A 494 16.81 10.79 16.91
CA ASP A 494 17.11 12.16 17.36
C ASP A 494 17.86 12.11 18.70
N PRO A 495 19.18 12.32 18.74
CA PRO A 495 19.95 12.20 19.96
C PRO A 495 19.99 13.49 20.80
N SER A 496 19.12 14.48 20.51
CA SER A 496 19.14 15.78 21.20
C SER A 496 18.48 15.78 22.59
N LYS A 497 17.59 14.82 22.86
CA LYS A 497 16.87 14.73 24.14
C LYS A 497 16.37 13.29 24.44
N PRO A 498 16.05 12.98 25.72
CA PRO A 498 15.46 11.70 26.10
C PRO A 498 14.19 11.36 25.32
N ALA A 499 13.92 10.06 25.14
CA ALA A 499 12.76 9.60 24.38
C ALA A 499 11.46 9.73 25.17
N ASP A 500 11.50 9.36 26.45
CA ASP A 500 10.37 9.28 27.36
C ASP A 500 9.18 8.49 26.78
N VAL A 501 9.48 7.29 26.28
CA VAL A 501 8.49 6.34 25.79
C VAL A 501 7.85 5.63 26.96
N GLY A 502 6.55 5.33 26.88
CA GLY A 502 5.92 4.39 27.80
C GLY A 502 5.37 3.15 27.10
N HIS A 503 5.08 2.14 27.90
CA HIS A 503 4.59 0.83 27.46
C HIS A 503 3.48 0.33 28.40
N PHE A 504 2.60 -0.51 27.88
CA PHE A 504 1.59 -1.21 28.67
C PHE A 504 1.58 -2.69 28.31
N LEU A 505 1.79 -3.54 29.31
CA LEU A 505 2.05 -4.96 29.18
C LEU A 505 1.02 -5.75 29.97
N VAL A 506 0.46 -6.77 29.34
CA VAL A 506 -0.56 -7.62 29.94
C VAL A 506 -0.18 -9.09 29.77
N ALA A 507 -0.32 -9.88 30.83
CA ALA A 507 -0.29 -11.34 30.77
C ALA A 507 -1.60 -11.89 31.34
N ILE A 508 -2.20 -12.88 30.66
CA ILE A 508 -3.49 -13.47 31.04
C ILE A 508 -3.38 -14.98 30.97
N LYS A 509 -3.80 -15.66 32.04
CA LYS A 509 -3.95 -17.11 32.05
C LYS A 509 -5.12 -17.55 31.15
N PRO A 510 -4.88 -18.41 30.15
CA PRO A 510 -5.97 -18.91 29.30
C PRO A 510 -6.89 -19.90 30.05
N ASP A 511 -6.38 -20.54 31.10
CA ASP A 511 -7.07 -21.58 31.88
C ASP A 511 -8.05 -21.04 32.94
N LEU A 512 -8.42 -19.76 32.85
CA LEU A 512 -9.39 -19.13 33.77
C LEU A 512 -10.83 -19.52 33.49
N PHE A 513 -11.15 -19.88 32.24
CA PHE A 513 -12.52 -20.16 31.79
C PHE A 513 -12.69 -21.57 31.22
N MET A 514 -11.60 -22.24 30.83
CA MET A 514 -11.58 -23.61 30.29
C MET A 514 -10.23 -24.25 30.57
N GLY A 515 -10.08 -25.57 30.37
CA GLY A 515 -8.76 -26.21 30.52
C GLY A 515 -7.75 -25.66 29.50
N LEU A 516 -6.46 -25.60 29.87
CA LEU A 516 -5.40 -25.13 28.97
C LEU A 516 -5.32 -25.95 27.68
N GLU A 517 -5.51 -27.27 27.77
CA GLU A 517 -5.49 -28.14 26.58
C GLU A 517 -6.72 -27.91 25.70
N ASP A 518 -7.92 -27.74 26.28
CA ASP A 518 -9.12 -27.35 25.52
C ASP A 518 -8.92 -26.01 24.80
N PHE A 519 -8.29 -25.03 25.47
CA PHE A 519 -7.95 -23.74 24.86
C PHE A 519 -7.02 -23.93 23.66
N LYS A 520 -5.95 -24.71 23.81
CA LYS A 520 -4.98 -25.00 22.76
C LYS A 520 -5.60 -25.74 21.57
N GLU A 521 -6.46 -26.72 21.82
CA GLU A 521 -7.19 -27.42 20.75
C GLU A 521 -8.11 -26.48 19.97
N ARG A 522 -8.76 -25.54 20.64
CA ARG A 522 -9.57 -24.50 19.98
C ARG A 522 -8.72 -23.53 19.18
N MET A 523 -7.51 -23.20 19.66
CA MET A 523 -6.54 -22.40 18.90
C MET A 523 -6.02 -23.13 17.67
N ASP A 524 -5.72 -24.43 17.77
CA ASP A 524 -5.36 -25.27 16.63
C ASP A 524 -6.51 -25.32 15.61
N TYR A 525 -7.76 -25.49 16.08
CA TYR A 525 -8.94 -25.46 15.22
C TYR A 525 -9.09 -24.10 14.52
N LEU A 526 -8.92 -22.99 15.24
CA LEU A 526 -8.95 -21.65 14.67
C LEU A 526 -7.89 -21.47 13.57
N TYR A 527 -6.65 -21.89 13.83
CA TYR A 527 -5.58 -21.89 12.83
C TYR A 527 -6.02 -22.65 11.58
N GLN A 528 -6.49 -23.89 11.71
CA GLN A 528 -6.91 -24.73 10.57
C GLN A 528 -8.06 -24.09 9.77
N ARG A 529 -9.04 -23.49 10.45
CA ARG A 529 -10.16 -22.80 9.79
C ARG A 529 -9.71 -21.56 9.02
N VAL A 530 -8.76 -20.79 9.56
CA VAL A 530 -8.25 -19.58 8.91
C VAL A 530 -7.40 -19.94 7.69
N VAL A 531 -6.37 -20.78 7.86
CA VAL A 531 -5.46 -21.12 6.75
C VAL A 531 -6.13 -22.00 5.69
N GLY A 532 -7.15 -22.77 6.07
CA GLY A 532 -7.96 -23.61 5.19
C GLY A 532 -9.21 -22.93 4.61
N SER A 533 -9.38 -21.61 4.81
CA SER A 533 -10.49 -20.87 4.21
C SER A 533 -10.38 -20.83 2.68
N GLU A 534 -11.51 -20.66 2.00
CA GLU A 534 -11.52 -20.44 0.55
C GLU A 534 -10.68 -19.21 0.20
N LYS A 535 -9.82 -19.37 -0.81
CA LYS A 535 -8.86 -18.36 -1.23
C LYS A 535 -9.49 -17.43 -2.24
N MET A 536 -9.21 -16.13 -2.13
CA MET A 536 -9.54 -15.18 -3.18
C MET A 536 -8.76 -15.46 -4.47
N ALA A 537 -9.26 -14.98 -5.61
CA ALA A 537 -8.58 -15.14 -6.89
C ALA A 537 -7.14 -14.59 -6.84
N GLY A 538 -6.18 -15.37 -7.35
CA GLY A 538 -4.76 -15.00 -7.38
C GLY A 538 -4.02 -15.14 -6.05
N VAL A 539 -4.65 -15.68 -5.00
CA VAL A 539 -3.97 -15.99 -3.72
C VAL A 539 -3.64 -17.47 -3.61
N ASP A 540 -2.36 -17.78 -3.46
CA ASP A 540 -1.86 -19.15 -3.35
C ASP A 540 -2.07 -19.75 -1.95
N ARG A 541 -1.88 -18.93 -0.90
CA ARG A 541 -1.91 -19.34 0.50
C ARG A 541 -2.43 -18.22 1.40
N ILE A 542 -3.21 -18.60 2.42
CA ILE A 542 -3.59 -17.74 3.55
C ILE A 542 -2.62 -18.03 4.71
N TYR A 543 -2.10 -16.98 5.33
CA TYR A 543 -1.22 -17.09 6.48
C TYR A 543 -1.99 -16.78 7.77
N PHE A 544 -1.65 -17.48 8.84
CA PHE A 544 -2.11 -17.11 10.18
C PHE A 544 -1.22 -15.98 10.75
N PRO A 545 -1.76 -15.05 11.56
CA PRO A 545 -0.95 -13.95 12.10
C PRO A 545 0.28 -14.44 12.87
N GLY A 546 1.45 -13.95 12.43
CA GLY A 546 2.76 -14.32 12.97
C GLY A 546 3.43 -15.49 12.25
N GLU A 547 2.73 -16.18 11.33
CA GLU A 547 3.26 -17.34 10.62
C GLU A 547 4.36 -16.96 9.61
N ILE A 548 4.24 -15.80 8.95
CA ILE A 548 5.24 -15.28 8.00
C ILE A 548 6.59 -15.10 8.70
N GLU A 549 6.57 -14.45 9.87
CA GLU A 549 7.75 -14.18 10.68
C GLU A 549 8.33 -15.47 11.28
N GLN A 550 7.49 -16.45 11.65
CA GLN A 550 7.94 -17.75 12.15
C GLN A 550 8.62 -18.58 11.07
N ILE A 551 8.09 -18.59 9.85
CA ILE A 551 8.74 -19.24 8.70
C ILE A 551 10.10 -18.58 8.40
N THR A 552 10.12 -17.24 8.38
CA THR A 552 11.35 -16.47 8.14
C THR A 552 12.40 -16.75 9.22
N HIS A 553 11.97 -16.86 10.48
CA HIS A 553 12.83 -17.21 11.61
C HIS A 553 13.48 -18.58 11.44
N GLU A 554 12.69 -19.60 11.11
CA GLU A 554 13.19 -20.96 10.86
C GLU A 554 14.17 -21.02 9.67
N GLU A 555 13.94 -20.21 8.64
CA GLU A 555 14.83 -20.08 7.48
C GLU A 555 16.15 -19.40 7.87
N ARG A 556 16.08 -18.20 8.46
CA ARG A 556 17.27 -17.39 8.80
C ARG A 556 18.14 -18.01 9.88
N LEU A 557 17.57 -18.85 10.76
CA LEU A 557 18.36 -19.68 11.68
C LEU A 557 19.28 -20.65 10.94
N LYS A 558 18.87 -21.18 9.79
CA LYS A 558 19.64 -22.14 8.98
C LYS A 558 20.56 -21.44 8.00
N THR A 559 20.09 -20.36 7.39
CA THR A 559 20.78 -19.70 6.28
C THR A 559 21.69 -18.55 6.71
N GLY A 560 21.59 -18.10 7.95
CA GLY A 560 22.13 -16.83 8.42
C GLY A 560 21.21 -15.65 8.11
N ILE A 561 21.43 -14.54 8.81
CA ILE A 561 20.71 -13.28 8.63
C ILE A 561 21.38 -12.47 7.50
N PRO A 562 20.63 -12.01 6.49
CA PRO A 562 21.20 -11.27 5.37
C PRO A 562 21.39 -9.78 5.69
N TYR A 563 22.61 -9.28 5.47
CA TYR A 563 22.94 -7.85 5.52
C TYR A 563 23.62 -7.40 4.23
N VAL A 564 23.50 -6.13 3.87
CA VAL A 564 24.32 -5.52 2.80
C VAL A 564 25.61 -4.96 3.37
N GLN A 565 26.66 -4.82 2.55
CA GLN A 565 27.97 -4.31 2.99
C GLN A 565 27.87 -2.99 3.77
N ALA A 566 27.03 -2.05 3.33
CA ALA A 566 26.86 -0.76 4.01
C ALA A 566 26.32 -0.88 5.45
N GLU A 567 25.52 -1.91 5.74
CA GLU A 567 25.01 -2.20 7.09
C GLU A 567 26.13 -2.78 7.95
N ILE A 568 26.91 -3.73 7.40
CA ILE A 568 28.10 -4.30 8.06
C ILE A 568 29.12 -3.20 8.39
N ASP A 569 29.43 -2.32 7.44
CA ASP A 569 30.37 -1.22 7.66
C ASP A 569 29.87 -0.29 8.78
N ALA A 570 28.57 -0.01 8.83
CA ALA A 570 27.98 0.82 9.88
C ALA A 570 28.07 0.18 11.25
N LEU A 571 27.86 -1.14 11.34
CA LEU A 571 28.02 -1.91 12.57
C LEU A 571 29.50 -1.95 12.99
N ASN A 572 30.41 -2.31 12.10
CA ASN A 572 31.84 -2.43 12.40
C ASN A 572 32.46 -1.09 12.85
N ARG A 573 31.99 0.05 12.33
CA ARG A 573 32.39 1.37 12.86
C ARG A 573 32.04 1.56 14.33
N GLU A 574 30.92 1.00 14.80
CA GLU A 574 30.57 1.06 16.23
C GLU A 574 31.43 0.09 17.07
N ALA A 575 31.82 -1.06 16.52
CA ALA A 575 32.76 -1.97 17.18
C ALA A 575 34.15 -1.35 17.32
N GLU A 576 34.67 -0.72 16.25
CA GLU A 576 35.96 -0.04 16.25
C GLU A 576 36.05 1.04 17.33
N ARG A 577 34.98 1.85 17.49
CA ARG A 577 34.90 2.92 18.50
C ARG A 577 35.10 2.43 19.95
N VAL A 578 34.82 1.16 20.21
CA VAL A 578 34.94 0.56 21.55
C VAL A 578 35.99 -0.55 21.63
N GLY A 579 36.78 -0.74 20.56
CA GLY A 579 37.78 -1.81 20.49
C GLY A 579 37.19 -3.23 20.50
N ALA A 580 35.92 -3.39 20.10
CA ALA A 580 35.31 -4.70 19.92
C ALA A 580 35.72 -5.30 18.56
N LYS A 581 35.61 -6.63 18.43
CA LYS A 581 35.86 -7.32 17.16
C LYS A 581 34.76 -6.99 16.15
N GLU A 582 35.15 -6.93 14.88
CA GLU A 582 34.20 -6.83 13.76
C GLU A 582 33.23 -8.01 13.71
N ILE A 583 32.07 -7.80 13.09
CA ILE A 583 31.05 -8.84 12.92
C ILE A 583 31.60 -9.97 12.05
N VAL A 584 31.46 -11.20 12.55
CA VAL A 584 31.94 -12.39 11.84
C VAL A 584 30.90 -12.80 10.81
N LEU A 585 31.30 -12.80 9.54
CA LEU A 585 30.48 -13.26 8.43
C LEU A 585 30.59 -14.79 8.28
N ASP A 586 29.49 -15.44 7.94
CA ASP A 586 29.51 -16.84 7.57
C ASP A 586 30.04 -16.96 6.13
N LEU A 587 31.14 -17.69 5.94
CA LEU A 587 31.64 -18.04 4.60
C LEU A 587 30.65 -19.04 3.98
N LYS A 588 29.97 -18.65 2.91
CA LYS A 588 29.23 -19.58 2.04
C LYS A 588 30.04 -19.93 0.80
#